data_AF-A0A951MX41-F1
#
_entry.id   AF-A0A951MX41-F1
#
_cell.length_a   1.000
_cell.length_b   1.000
_cell.length_c   1.000
_cell.angle_alpha   90.00
_cell.angle_beta   90.00
_cell.angle_gamma   90.00
#
_symmetry.space_group_name_H-M   'P 1'
#
loop_
_entity.id
_entity.type
_entity.pdbx_description
1 polymer ?
#
loop_
_entity_poly.entity_id
_entity_poly.type
_entity_poly.pdbx_seq_one_letter_code
_entity_poly.pdbx_strand_id
1 'polypeptide(L)' 'MATWDLVADLPLRVEGYALEGREQDVSSAFTRKSTTIRLRGGGEEGLGEDVVYEATDHEAQQAAGPAL' A
#
# COMPACT_ATOMS: atom_id res chain seq x y z
N MET A 1 23.46 16.83 -1.80
CA MET A 1 22.11 16.61 -2.36
C MET A 1 21.40 15.67 -1.44
N ALA A 2 20.18 16.02 -1.02
CA ALA A 2 19.36 15.11 -0.23
C ALA A 2 18.84 13.99 -1.13
N THR A 3 18.52 12.82 -0.56
CA THR A 3 17.94 11.69 -1.30
C THR A 3 16.67 12.08 -2.06
N TRP A 4 15.87 13.00 -1.49
CA TRP A 4 14.67 13.53 -2.14
C TRP A 4 14.97 14.25 -3.46
N ASP A 5 16.02 15.07 -3.50
CA ASP A 5 16.41 15.84 -4.70
C ASP A 5 16.74 14.91 -5.89
N LEU A 6 17.11 13.66 -5.62
CA LEU A 6 17.43 12.66 -6.66
C LEU A 6 16.20 12.02 -7.28
N VAL A 7 15.05 12.05 -6.59
CA VAL A 7 13.84 11.31 -7.00
C VAL A 7 12.65 12.22 -7.30
N ALA A 8 12.70 13.50 -6.92
CA ALA A 8 11.59 14.43 -7.02
C ALA A 8 11.06 14.62 -8.46
N ASP A 9 11.96 14.63 -9.45
CA ASP A 9 11.62 14.86 -10.86
C ASP A 9 11.47 13.56 -11.67
N LEU A 10 11.58 12.39 -11.04
CA LEU A 10 11.44 11.12 -11.75
C LEU A 10 9.96 10.86 -12.09
N PRO A 11 9.61 10.65 -13.37
CA PRO A 11 8.23 10.40 -13.75
C PRO A 11 7.76 9.04 -13.23
N LEU A 12 6.60 9.01 -12.56
CA LEU A 12 5.95 7.79 -12.12
C LEU A 12 4.85 7.39 -13.11
N ARG A 13 4.93 6.18 -13.65
CA ARG A 13 3.88 5.59 -14.49
C ARG A 13 3.27 4.39 -13.76
N VAL A 14 1.98 4.48 -13.46
CA VAL A 14 1.20 3.39 -12.86
C VAL A 14 0.22 2.86 -13.91
N GLU A 15 0.32 1.57 -14.21
CA GLU A 15 -0.53 0.87 -15.18
C GLU A 15 -1.52 -0.06 -14.49
N GLY A 16 -1.21 -0.45 -13.25
CA GLY A 16 -2.00 -1.37 -12.47
C GLY A 16 -1.60 -1.32 -11.01
N TYR A 17 -2.53 -1.67 -10.13
CA TYR A 17 -2.18 -2.05 -8.78
C TYR A 17 -3.02 -3.21 -8.27
N ALA A 18 -2.52 -3.84 -7.21
CA ALA A 18 -3.22 -4.87 -6.47
C ALA A 18 -3.13 -4.57 -4.97
N LEU A 19 -4.15 -5.03 -4.23
CA LEU A 19 -4.25 -4.91 -2.80
C LEU A 19 -4.11 -6.30 -2.18
N GLU A 20 -3.29 -6.41 -1.13
CA GLU A 20 -3.11 -7.63 -0.35
C GLU A 20 -3.31 -7.30 1.13
N GLY A 21 -4.44 -7.73 1.69
CA GLY A 21 -4.74 -7.59 3.11
C GLY A 21 -3.83 -8.47 3.97
N ARG A 22 -3.35 -7.90 5.07
CA ARG A 22 -2.53 -8.58 6.08
C ARG A 22 -3.17 -8.38 7.44
N GLU A 23 -3.09 -9.41 8.28
CA GLU A 23 -3.62 -9.37 9.64
C GLU A 23 -2.61 -10.02 10.58
N GLN A 24 -2.41 -9.40 11.74
CA GLN A 24 -1.52 -9.91 12.78
C GLN A 24 -2.08 -9.58 14.16
N ASP A 25 -2.18 -10.59 15.02
CA ASP A 25 -2.45 -10.37 16.45
C ASP A 25 -1.20 -9.79 17.10
N VAL A 26 -1.28 -8.53 17.52
CA VAL A 26 -0.13 -7.79 18.10
C VAL A 26 -0.17 -7.76 19.63
N SER A 27 -1.34 -7.99 20.22
CA SER A 27 -1.54 -8.19 21.65
C SER A 27 -2.87 -8.92 21.88
N SER A 28 -3.16 -9.30 23.13
CA SER A 28 -4.48 -9.86 23.47
C SER A 28 -5.64 -8.86 23.30
N ALA A 29 -5.36 -7.59 23.03
CA ALA A 29 -6.37 -6.53 22.99
C ALA A 29 -6.85 -6.16 21.58
N PHE A 30 -6.07 -6.44 20.51
CA PHE A 30 -6.52 -6.18 19.15
C PHE A 30 -5.69 -6.89 18.07
N THR A 31 -6.35 -7.17 16.95
CA THR A 31 -5.74 -7.61 15.68
C THR A 31 -5.40 -6.38 14.85
N ARG A 32 -4.13 -6.24 14.46
CA ARG A 32 -3.68 -5.19 13.55
C ARG A 32 -3.94 -5.66 12.12
N LYS A 33 -4.62 -4.84 11.33
CA LYS A 33 -4.72 -5.01 9.88
C LYS A 33 -3.77 -4.05 9.18
N SER A 34 -3.25 -4.45 8.04
CA SER A 34 -2.52 -3.59 7.10
C SER A 34 -2.84 -4.00 5.67
N THR A 35 -2.51 -3.16 4.70
CA THR A 35 -2.70 -3.48 3.28
C THR A 35 -1.43 -3.19 2.52
N THR A 36 -0.87 -4.22 1.88
CA THR A 36 0.20 -4.03 0.92
C THR A 36 -0.38 -3.64 -0.42
N ILE A 37 0.13 -2.53 -0.95
CA ILE A 37 -0.19 -1.99 -2.26
C ILE A 37 0.94 -2.35 -3.20
N ARG A 38 0.62 -3.13 -4.22
CA ARG A 38 1.56 -3.53 -5.27
C ARG A 38 1.29 -2.71 -6.51
N LEU A 39 2.17 -1.77 -6.84
CA LEU A 39 2.12 -0.96 -8.06
C LEU A 39 2.90 -1.63 -9.18
N ARG A 40 2.38 -1.55 -10.41
CA ARG A 40 3.06 -2.01 -11.63
C ARG A 40 2.98 -0.93 -12.69
N GLY A 41 4.07 -0.71 -13.42
CA GLY A 41 4.10 0.18 -14.58
C GLY A 41 5.51 0.45 -15.07
N GLY A 42 5.65 0.74 -16.37
CA GLY A 42 6.97 0.98 -16.97
C GLY A 42 7.92 -0.23 -16.93
N GLY A 43 7.38 -1.45 -16.78
CA GLY A 43 8.17 -2.68 -16.62
C GLY A 43 8.66 -2.95 -15.20
N GLU A 44 8.39 -2.06 -14.25
CA GLU A 44 8.85 -2.14 -12.86
C GLU A 44 7.71 -2.47 -11.88
N GLU A 45 8.09 -2.92 -10.69
CA GLU A 45 7.19 -3.17 -9.56
C GLU A 45 7.63 -2.41 -8.30
N GLY A 46 6.67 -1.84 -7.60
CA GLY A 46 6.87 -1.21 -6.28
C GLY A 46 5.90 -1.75 -5.24
N LEU A 47 6.37 -1.97 -4.02
CA LEU A 47 5.56 -2.38 -2.87
C LEU A 47 5.56 -1.27 -1.81
N GLY A 48 4.36 -0.90 -1.37
CA GLY A 48 4.14 -0.05 -0.21
C GLY A 48 3.14 -0.69 0.74
N GLU A 49 3.10 -0.25 1.98
CA GLU A 49 2.16 -0.75 2.98
C GLU A 49 1.41 0.42 3.61
N ASP A 50 0.07 0.35 3.55
CA ASP A 50 -0.79 1.19 4.38
C ASP A 50 -0.87 0.57 5.78
N VAL A 51 -0.60 1.41 6.77
CA VAL A 51 -0.48 1.04 8.19
C VAL A 51 -1.41 1.87 9.08
N VAL A 52 -2.48 2.44 8.51
CA VAL A 52 -3.56 3.07 9.31
C VAL A 52 -4.02 2.13 10.44
N TYR A 53 -4.41 2.69 11.59
CA TYR A 53 -4.67 1.88 12.78
C TYR A 53 -6.07 1.23 12.77
N GLU A 54 -7.01 1.88 12.10
CA GLU A 54 -8.42 1.50 12.04
C GLU A 54 -8.61 0.30 11.11
N ALA A 55 -8.86 -0.87 11.68
CA ALA A 55 -9.04 -2.12 10.91
C ALA A 55 -10.19 -2.03 9.89
N THR A 56 -11.25 -1.27 10.19
CA THR A 56 -12.39 -1.07 9.29
C THR A 56 -12.01 -0.32 8.02
N ASP A 57 -10.99 0.52 8.06
CA ASP A 57 -10.55 1.29 6.90
C ASP A 57 -9.85 0.37 5.90
N HIS A 58 -9.05 -0.59 6.39
CA HIS A 58 -8.50 -1.66 5.56
C HIS A 58 -9.61 -2.52 4.95
N GLU A 59 -10.62 -2.93 5.73
CA GLU A 59 -11.73 -3.75 5.23
C GLU A 59 -12.52 -3.02 4.14
N ALA A 60 -12.81 -1.74 4.34
CA ALA A 60 -13.47 -0.90 3.35
C ALA A 60 -12.65 -0.79 2.06
N GLN A 61 -11.33 -0.59 2.17
CA GLN A 61 -10.43 -0.52 1.02
C GLN A 61 -10.37 -1.86 0.25
N GLN A 62 -10.27 -2.99 0.96
CA GLN A 62 -10.28 -4.32 0.34
C GLN A 62 -11.61 -4.59 -0.37
N ALA A 63 -12.74 -4.19 0.23
CA ALA A 63 -14.06 -4.35 -0.37
C ALA A 63 -14.26 -3.47 -1.62
N ALA A 64 -13.72 -2.25 -1.61
CA ALA A 64 -13.73 -1.37 -2.78
C ALA A 64 -12.88 -1.95 -3.93
N GLY A 65 -11.79 -2.63 -3.59
CA GLY A 65 -10.88 -3.25 -4.55
C GLY A 65 -10.01 -2.23 -5.31
N PRO A 66 -9.11 -2.73 -6.18
CA PRO A 66 -8.29 -1.84 -6.98
C PRO A 66 -9.09 -1.16 -8.11
N ALA A 67 -8.93 0.15 -8.26
CA ALA A 67 -9.50 0.98 -9.31
C ALA A 67 -8.46 2.01 -9.79
N LEU A 68 -8.06 1.91 -11.07
CA LEU A 68 -7.07 2.79 -11.69
C LEU A 68 -7.72 4.01 -12.37
#